data_AF-A0A367S3V5-F1
#
_entry.id   AF-A0A367S3V5-F1
#
_cell.length_a   1.000
_cell.length_b   1.000
_cell.length_c   1.000
_cell.angle_alpha   90.00
_cell.angle_beta   90.00
_cell.angle_gamma   90.00
#
_symmetry.space_group_name_H-M   'P 1'
#
loop_
_entity.id
_entity.type
_entity.pdbx_description
1 polymer ?
#
loop_
_entity_poly.entity_id
_entity_poly.type
_entity_poly.pdbx_seq_one_letter_code
_entity_poly.pdbx_strand_id
1 'polypeptide(L)'
;MQVTFDLPDEVVNQLQPFADKLPQILELGLRELNAIAESGFSGMAEVVEFLASLPTAEAIIALRPSESLQAQINTLVEKNRTIGLTVTEEQQWLGYQYLEHIVRMAKARAFKKIKKADAE
;
A
#
# COMPACT_ATOMS: atom_id res chain seq x y z
N MET A 1 21.96 13.63 -5.57
CA MET A 1 22.17 13.09 -6.93
C MET A 1 21.17 13.76 -7.85
N GLN A 2 21.58 14.08 -9.08
CA GLN A 2 20.69 14.62 -10.11
C GLN A 2 20.49 13.54 -11.16
N VAL A 3 19.23 13.18 -11.43
CA VAL A 3 18.86 12.17 -12.42
C VAL A 3 17.94 12.84 -13.43
N THR A 4 18.24 12.65 -14.71
CA THR A 4 17.51 13.24 -15.83
C THR A 4 16.98 12.10 -16.70
N PHE A 5 15.71 12.16 -17.06
CA PHE A 5 15.05 11.17 -17.91
C PHE A 5 14.43 11.89 -19.11
N ASP A 6 14.57 11.29 -20.29
CA ASP A 6 13.81 11.70 -21.46
C ASP A 6 12.42 11.06 -21.39
N LEU A 7 11.39 11.91 -21.34
CA LEU A 7 9.99 11.52 -21.26
C LEU A 7 9.23 12.10 -22.47
N PRO A 8 8.18 11.42 -22.97
CA PRO A 8 7.32 11.98 -24.00
C PRO A 8 6.64 13.27 -23.54
N ASP A 9 6.45 14.23 -24.46
CA ASP A 9 5.87 15.55 -24.14
C ASP A 9 4.51 15.45 -23.44
N GLU A 10 3.68 14.47 -23.81
CA GLU A 10 2.40 14.22 -23.15
C GLU A 10 2.56 13.90 -21.66
N VAL A 11 3.58 13.12 -21.30
CA VAL A 11 3.86 12.75 -19.91
C VAL A 11 4.40 13.96 -19.14
N VAL A 12 5.28 14.74 -19.76
CA VAL A 12 5.83 15.98 -19.15
C VAL A 12 4.71 16.96 -18.83
N ASN A 13 3.78 17.17 -19.77
CA ASN A 13 2.63 18.07 -19.58
C ASN A 13 1.70 17.60 -18.45
N GLN A 14 1.50 16.29 -18.29
CA GLN A 14 0.70 15.74 -17.19
C GLN A 14 1.38 15.85 -15.83
N LEU A 15 2.72 15.79 -15.79
CA LEU A 15 3.51 15.86 -14.57
C LEU A 15 3.77 17.31 -14.12
N GLN A 16 3.70 18.28 -15.03
CA GLN A 16 3.96 19.69 -14.76
C GLN A 16 3.20 20.26 -13.54
N PRO A 17 1.89 19.97 -13.34
CA PRO A 17 1.14 20.43 -12.18
C PRO A 17 1.61 19.87 -10.84
N PHE A 18 2.42 18.81 -10.86
CA PHE A 18 2.90 18.08 -9.69
C PHE A 18 4.43 18.07 -9.58
N ALA A 19 5.11 19.02 -10.23
CA ALA A 19 6.57 19.07 -10.29
C ALA A 19 7.25 19.03 -8.91
N ASP A 20 6.65 19.69 -7.92
CA ASP A 20 7.08 19.72 -6.52
C ASP A 20 6.88 18.38 -5.78
N LYS A 21 5.98 17.54 -6.29
CA LYS A 21 5.64 16.21 -5.73
C LYS A 21 6.17 15.06 -6.57
N LEU A 22 6.92 15.34 -7.62
CA LEU A 22 7.50 14.32 -8.50
C LEU A 22 8.23 13.20 -7.76
N PRO A 23 9.07 13.49 -6.74
CA PRO A 23 9.70 12.42 -5.97
C PRO A 23 8.68 11.46 -5.33
N GLN A 24 7.61 12.00 -4.76
CA GLN A 24 6.56 11.20 -4.11
C GLN A 24 5.75 10.41 -5.14
N ILE A 25 5.44 11.02 -6.29
CA ILE A 25 4.74 10.35 -7.38
C ILE A 25 5.57 9.18 -7.92
N LEU A 26 6.88 9.39 -8.11
CA LEU A 26 7.79 8.36 -8.57
C LEU A 26 7.94 7.24 -7.53
N GLU A 27 8.07 7.56 -6.24
CA GLU A 27 8.08 6.56 -5.16
C GLU A 27 6.79 5.74 -5.13
N LEU A 28 5.63 6.38 -5.29
CA LEU A 28 4.33 5.71 -5.36
C LEU A 28 4.20 4.84 -6.61
N GLY A 29 4.61 5.35 -7.77
CA GLY A 29 4.57 4.61 -9.04
C GLY A 29 5.51 3.41 -9.05
N LEU A 30 6.72 3.56 -8.53
CA LEU A 30 7.68 2.45 -8.39
C LEU A 30 7.16 1.38 -7.43
N ARG A 31 6.51 1.80 -6.33
CA ARG A 31 5.85 0.90 -5.39
C ARG A 31 4.72 0.10 -6.07
N GLU A 32 3.89 0.75 -6.87
CA GLU A 32 2.80 0.10 -7.61
C GLU A 32 3.34 -0.89 -8.67
N LEU A 33 4.34 -0.48 -9.45
CA LEU A 33 4.96 -1.33 -10.48
C LEU A 33 5.61 -2.58 -9.88
N ASN A 34 6.29 -2.44 -8.74
CA ASN A 34 6.85 -3.57 -8.01
C ASN A 34 5.76 -4.50 -7.47
N ALA A 35 4.65 -3.94 -6.96
CA ALA A 35 3.53 -4.74 -6.46
C ALA A 35 2.81 -5.53 -7.57
N ILE A 36 2.71 -4.97 -8.78
CA ILE A 36 2.09 -5.63 -9.95
C ILE A 36 2.96 -6.78 -10.47
N ALA A 37 4.30 -6.64 -10.44
CA ALA A 37 5.22 -7.66 -10.92
C ALA A 37 5.24 -8.93 -10.06
N GLU A 38 4.84 -8.83 -8.79
CA GLU A 38 4.89 -9.92 -7.82
C GLU A 38 3.48 -10.45 -7.51
N SER A 39 2.87 -11.13 -8.47
CA SER A 39 1.59 -11.85 -8.36
C SER A 39 1.63 -13.05 -7.38
N GLY A 40 2.37 -12.93 -6.28
CA GLY A 40 2.41 -13.81 -5.10
C GLY A 40 2.07 -13.08 -3.79
N PHE A 41 1.55 -11.85 -3.86
CA PHE A 41 1.20 -11.07 -2.68
C PHE A 41 -0.13 -11.54 -2.06
N SER A 42 -0.06 -12.49 -1.11
CA SER A 42 -1.25 -13.11 -0.50
C SER A 42 -2.16 -12.09 0.20
N GLY A 43 -1.58 -11.04 0.79
CA GLY A 43 -2.35 -10.04 1.53
C GLY A 43 -3.32 -9.19 0.69
N MET A 44 -3.02 -8.94 -0.59
CA MET A 44 -3.92 -8.15 -1.45
C MET A 44 -5.10 -8.99 -1.89
N ALA A 45 -4.89 -10.27 -2.21
CA ALA A 45 -5.97 -11.18 -2.53
C ALA A 45 -6.97 -11.27 -1.36
N GLU A 46 -6.47 -11.42 -0.12
CA GLU A 46 -7.31 -11.44 1.09
C GLU A 46 -8.10 -10.12 1.28
N VAL A 47 -7.47 -8.96 1.07
CA VAL A 47 -8.15 -7.67 1.19
C VAL A 47 -9.17 -7.45 0.06
N VAL A 48 -8.86 -7.84 -1.17
CA VAL A 48 -9.78 -7.74 -2.31
C VAL A 48 -11.01 -8.62 -2.08
N GLU A 49 -10.82 -9.86 -1.64
CA GLU A 49 -11.92 -10.77 -1.30
C GLU A 49 -12.76 -10.21 -0.15
N PHE A 50 -12.10 -9.68 0.90
CA PHE A 50 -12.80 -9.02 1.99
C PHE A 50 -13.64 -7.83 1.51
N LEU A 51 -13.11 -6.97 0.63
CA LEU A 51 -13.85 -5.84 0.09
C LEU A 51 -15.00 -6.26 -0.86
N ALA A 52 -14.80 -7.34 -1.63
CA ALA A 52 -15.82 -7.91 -2.52
C ALA A 52 -17.03 -8.44 -1.72
N SER A 53 -16.85 -8.84 -0.47
CA SER A 53 -17.94 -9.23 0.44
C SER A 53 -18.86 -8.07 0.88
N LEU A 54 -18.59 -6.83 0.44
CA LEU A 54 -19.31 -5.61 0.83
C LEU A 54 -19.38 -5.44 2.36
N PRO A 55 -18.23 -5.37 3.06
CA PRO A 55 -18.19 -5.38 4.51
C PRO A 55 -18.78 -4.11 5.12
N THR A 56 -19.30 -4.22 6.34
CA THR A 56 -19.78 -3.04 7.10
C THR A 56 -18.63 -2.13 7.52
N ALA A 57 -18.94 -0.90 7.94
CA ALA A 57 -17.91 0.03 8.42
C ALA A 57 -17.18 -0.53 9.65
N GLU A 58 -17.90 -1.20 10.54
CA GLU A 58 -17.38 -1.87 11.73
C GLU A 58 -16.43 -3.02 11.33
N ALA A 59 -16.83 -3.84 10.35
CA ALA A 59 -15.98 -4.90 9.82
C ALA A 59 -14.69 -4.36 9.19
N ILE A 60 -14.77 -3.25 8.42
CA ILE A 60 -13.59 -2.58 7.85
C ILE A 60 -12.65 -2.09 8.97
N ILE A 61 -13.18 -1.50 10.05
CA ILE A 61 -12.38 -1.07 11.21
C ILE A 61 -11.71 -2.26 11.90
N ALA A 62 -12.44 -3.37 12.03
CA ALA A 62 -11.98 -4.60 12.64
C ALA A 62 -10.98 -5.39 11.78
N LEU A 63 -10.86 -5.09 10.48
CA LEU A 63 -9.95 -5.79 9.56
C LEU A 63 -8.53 -5.91 10.13
N ARG A 64 -7.99 -7.13 10.15
CA ARG A 64 -6.61 -7.43 10.55
C ARG A 64 -5.97 -8.34 9.50
N PRO A 65 -4.63 -8.33 9.38
CA PRO A 65 -3.92 -9.37 8.66
C PRO A 65 -4.33 -10.76 9.16
N SER A 66 -4.37 -11.76 8.28
CA SER A 66 -4.43 -13.16 8.69
C SER A 66 -3.20 -13.53 9.54
N GLU A 67 -3.31 -14.60 10.32
CA GLU A 67 -2.19 -15.07 11.17
C GLU A 67 -0.95 -15.39 10.34
N SER A 68 -1.12 -16.00 9.16
CA SER A 68 -0.04 -16.32 8.23
C SER A 68 0.63 -15.06 7.69
N LEU A 69 -0.13 -14.04 7.31
CA LEU A 69 0.40 -12.76 6.86
C LEU A 69 1.11 -12.01 7.99
N GLN A 70 0.53 -12.01 9.19
CA GLN A 70 1.14 -11.39 10.37
C GLN A 70 2.48 -12.06 10.73
N ALA A 71 2.56 -13.39 10.64
CA ALA A 71 3.80 -14.13 10.86
C ALA A 71 4.89 -13.74 9.84
N GLN A 72 4.54 -13.64 8.56
CA GLN A 72 5.46 -13.20 7.51
C GLN A 72 5.98 -11.77 7.75
N ILE A 73 5.08 -10.84 8.07
CA ILE A 73 5.45 -9.46 8.43
C ILE A 73 6.42 -9.45 9.61
N ASN A 74 6.14 -10.22 10.66
CA ASN A 74 7.00 -10.30 11.85
C ASN A 74 8.40 -10.85 11.49
N THR A 75 8.47 -11.88 10.64
CA THR A 75 9.74 -12.43 10.16
C THR A 75 10.55 -11.38 9.40
N LEU A 76 9.94 -10.62 8.50
CA LEU A 76 10.62 -9.55 7.76
C LEU A 76 11.12 -8.44 8.70
N VAL A 77 10.30 -8.01 9.66
CA VAL A 77 10.70 -7.00 10.65
C VAL A 77 11.91 -7.47 11.46
N GLU A 78 11.90 -8.71 11.94
CA GLU A 78 12.99 -9.26 12.74
C GLU A 78 14.27 -9.43 11.92
N LYS A 79 14.14 -9.91 10.67
CA LYS A 79 15.28 -10.04 9.76
C LYS A 79 15.90 -8.67 9.44
N ASN A 80 15.07 -7.66 9.18
CA ASN A 80 15.54 -6.31 8.89
C ASN A 80 16.33 -5.71 10.06
N ARG A 81 15.95 -6.01 11.32
CA ARG A 81 16.64 -5.54 12.52
C ARG A 81 18.01 -6.20 12.76
N THR A 82 18.19 -7.43 12.28
CA THR A 82 19.34 -8.26 12.64
C THR A 82 20.40 -8.31 11.55
N ILE A 83 20.00 -8.66 10.33
CA ILE A 83 20.92 -8.93 9.21
C ILE A 83 20.58 -8.11 7.95
N GLY A 84 19.45 -7.41 7.95
CA GLY A 84 18.95 -6.67 6.79
C GLY A 84 18.11 -7.55 5.86
N LEU A 85 17.33 -6.89 4.99
CA LEU A 85 16.50 -7.55 3.99
C LEU A 85 17.29 -7.79 2.70
N THR A 86 16.98 -8.89 2.02
CA THR A 86 17.39 -9.09 0.62
C THR A 86 16.55 -8.21 -0.30
N VAL A 87 17.02 -7.98 -1.53
CA VAL A 87 16.28 -7.18 -2.54
C VAL A 87 14.84 -7.66 -2.71
N THR A 88 14.63 -8.98 -2.79
CA THR A 88 13.28 -9.57 -2.92
C THR A 88 12.43 -9.33 -1.67
N GLU A 89 13.02 -9.37 -0.48
CA GLU A 89 12.28 -9.09 0.75
C GLU A 89 11.99 -7.61 0.94
N GLU A 90 12.86 -6.71 0.46
CA GLU A 90 12.56 -5.28 0.41
C GLU A 90 11.38 -5.00 -0.53
N GLN A 91 11.31 -5.69 -1.68
CA GLN A 91 10.18 -5.59 -2.60
C GLN A 91 8.88 -6.07 -1.95
N GLN A 92 8.90 -7.24 -1.29
CA GLN A 92 7.76 -7.73 -0.50
C GLN A 92 7.35 -6.75 0.61
N TRP A 93 8.33 -6.17 1.29
CA TRP A 93 8.09 -5.18 2.34
C TRP A 93 7.39 -3.92 1.81
N LEU A 94 7.80 -3.42 0.64
CA LEU A 94 7.14 -2.30 -0.04
C LEU A 94 5.67 -2.63 -0.37
N GLY A 95 5.39 -3.86 -0.81
CA GLY A 95 4.02 -4.35 -1.03
C GLY A 95 3.18 -4.31 0.25
N TYR A 96 3.71 -4.79 1.37
CA TYR A 96 3.01 -4.77 2.65
C TYR A 96 2.76 -3.35 3.15
N GLN A 97 3.72 -2.43 2.98
CA GLN A 97 3.54 -1.02 3.31
C GLN A 97 2.45 -0.35 2.47
N TYR A 98 2.32 -0.75 1.21
CA TYR A 98 1.28 -0.23 0.34
C TYR A 98 -0.11 -0.70 0.77
N LEU A 99 -0.25 -2.01 1.00
CA LEU A 99 -1.51 -2.60 1.46
C LEU A 99 -1.96 -1.99 2.79
N GLU A 100 -1.04 -1.82 3.73
CA GLU A 100 -1.34 -1.21 5.02
C GLU A 100 -1.82 0.24 4.85
N HIS A 101 -1.27 0.99 3.90
CA HIS A 101 -1.72 2.35 3.62
C HIS A 101 -3.17 2.38 3.13
N ILE A 102 -3.53 1.49 2.21
CA ILE A 102 -4.90 1.34 1.70
C ILE A 102 -5.85 0.98 2.85
N VAL A 103 -5.48 -0.03 3.65
CA VAL A 103 -6.30 -0.48 4.80
C VAL A 103 -6.49 0.65 5.81
N ARG A 104 -5.43 1.41 6.14
CA ARG A 104 -5.52 2.55 7.05
C ARG A 104 -6.48 3.62 6.53
N MET A 105 -6.42 3.93 5.24
CA MET A 105 -7.33 4.87 4.59
C MET A 105 -8.78 4.39 4.61
N ALA A 106 -9.02 3.10 4.36
CA ALA A 106 -10.34 2.48 4.43
C ALA A 106 -10.92 2.60 5.85
N LYS A 107 -10.12 2.26 6.87
CA LYS A 107 -10.51 2.40 8.28
C LYS A 107 -10.85 3.84 8.65
N ALA A 108 -10.04 4.81 8.25
CA ALA A 108 -10.30 6.22 8.52
C ALA A 108 -11.65 6.68 7.93
N ARG A 109 -11.99 6.24 6.71
CA ARG A 109 -13.29 6.53 6.08
C ARG A 109 -14.45 5.81 6.78
N ALA A 110 -14.26 4.55 7.17
CA ALA A 110 -15.25 3.79 7.92
C ALA A 110 -15.58 4.43 9.28
N PHE A 111 -14.56 4.88 10.02
CA PHE A 111 -14.75 5.64 11.27
C PHE A 111 -15.57 6.91 11.07
N LYS A 112 -15.31 7.66 10.00
CA LYS A 112 -16.11 8.85 9.66
C LYS A 112 -17.57 8.50 9.37
N LYS A 113 -17.83 7.36 8.73
CA LYS A 113 -19.17 6.90 8.38
C LYS A 113 -19.98 6.55 9.63
N ILE A 114 -19.39 5.82 10.58
CA ILE A 114 -20.04 5.51 11.87
C ILE A 114 -20.34 6.79 12.65
N LYS A 115 -19.36 7.69 12.80
CA LYS A 115 -19.57 8.97 13.49
C LYS A 115 -20.68 9.82 12.89
N LYS A 116 -20.89 9.75 11.57
CA LYS A 116 -21.99 10.46 10.91
C LYS A 116 -23.32 9.80 11.23
N ALA A 117 -23.39 8.48 11.20
CA ALA A 117 -24.61 7.73 11.52
C ALA A 117 -25.03 7.91 12.99
N ASP A 118 -24.07 8.03 13.92
CA ASP A 118 -24.36 8.27 15.35
C ASP A 118 -24.86 9.69 15.65
N ALA A 119 -24.71 10.63 14.69
CA ALA A 119 -25.09 12.04 14.83
C ALA A 119 -26.44 12.37 14.18
N GLU A 120 -27.05 11.41 13.47
CA GLU A 120 -28.37 11.48 12.82
C GLU A 120 -29.43 10.76 13.68
#